data_AF-A0A970JF80-F1
#
_entry.id   AF-A0A970JF80-F1
#
_cell.length_a   1.000
_cell.length_b   1.000
_cell.length_c   1.000
_cell.angle_alpha   90.00
_cell.angle_beta   90.00
_cell.angle_gamma   90.00
#
_symmetry.space_group_name_H-M   'P 1'
#
loop_
_entity.id
_entity.type
_entity.pdbx_description
1 polymer ?
#
loop_
_entity_poly.entity_id
_entity_poly.type
_entity_poly.pdbx_seq_one_letter_code
_entity_poly.pdbx_strand_id
1 'polypeptide(L)'
;MAPMDDAFTKHLPLVHSLVKRYRGEYAESEDLFQVGCIGLLKALKGFDPGRNTSFATYAVPFIAGEIKMYLRGQGTVKYSRAVKQQAGRVKKVQEELEQRLGRQPTLKELAAACQLEREEVLMALDASRLPLSLDVESQGQRAKLLAVPAETEEVIDRLALQEALNNLPERERQVMFYRYFRQQTQQQVAEILGLSQMQISRIERKVLHKLYRELSEEPVRTRS
;
A
#
# COMPACT_ATOMS: atom_id res chain seq x y z
N MET A 1 -32.81 -12.85 35.47
CA MET A 1 -31.94 -11.90 34.75
C MET A 1 -30.62 -11.64 35.48
N ALA A 2 -30.59 -11.51 36.81
CA ALA A 2 -29.41 -11.12 37.60
C ALA A 2 -28.12 -12.01 37.62
N PRO A 3 -28.14 -13.37 37.50
CA PRO A 3 -26.93 -14.17 37.76
C PRO A 3 -25.89 -14.13 36.64
N MET A 4 -26.30 -13.84 35.41
CA MET A 4 -25.40 -13.76 34.25
C MET A 4 -24.65 -12.42 34.21
N ASP A 5 -25.31 -11.34 34.63
CA ASP A 5 -24.73 -9.99 34.68
C ASP A 5 -23.64 -9.87 35.76
N ASP A 6 -23.86 -10.50 36.91
CA ASP A 6 -22.89 -10.53 38.02
C ASP A 6 -21.65 -11.37 37.65
N ALA A 7 -21.87 -12.54 37.03
CA ALA A 7 -20.78 -13.39 36.52
C ALA A 7 -19.97 -12.71 35.41
N PHE A 8 -20.64 -11.95 34.54
CA PHE A 8 -19.97 -11.18 33.49
C PHE A 8 -19.07 -10.10 34.08
N THR A 9 -19.60 -9.27 34.98
CA THR A 9 -18.87 -8.16 35.61
C THR A 9 -17.64 -8.67 36.37
N LYS A 10 -17.78 -9.78 37.10
CA LYS A 10 -16.69 -10.44 37.85
C LYS A 10 -15.51 -10.85 36.97
N HIS A 11 -15.75 -11.17 35.69
CA HIS A 11 -14.74 -11.66 34.77
C HIS A 11 -14.24 -10.62 33.74
N LEU A 12 -14.73 -9.38 33.78
CA LEU A 12 -14.19 -8.27 32.97
C LEU A 12 -12.67 -8.04 33.15
N PRO A 13 -12.07 -8.14 34.35
CA PRO A 13 -10.62 -7.99 34.50
C PRO A 13 -9.81 -9.02 33.70
N LEU A 14 -10.37 -10.22 33.47
CA LEU A 14 -9.73 -11.24 32.62
C LEU A 14 -9.64 -10.76 31.17
N VAL A 15 -10.71 -10.14 30.66
CA VAL A 15 -10.74 -9.55 29.31
C VAL A 15 -9.69 -8.45 29.20
N HIS A 16 -9.63 -7.52 30.16
CA HIS A 16 -8.60 -6.46 30.18
C HIS A 16 -7.18 -7.04 30.16
N SER A 17 -6.92 -8.11 30.93
CA SER A 17 -5.60 -8.76 30.96
C SER A 17 -5.21 -9.42 29.63
N LEU A 18 -6.21 -9.91 28.87
CA LEU A 18 -5.99 -10.53 27.57
C LEU A 18 -5.81 -9.47 26.49
N VAL A 19 -6.61 -8.41 26.50
CA VAL A 19 -6.49 -7.27 25.57
C VAL A 19 -5.09 -6.66 25.60
N LYS A 20 -4.50 -6.48 26.79
CA LYS A 20 -3.13 -5.98 26.95
C LYS A 20 -2.07 -6.78 26.16
N ARG A 21 -2.30 -8.08 25.94
CA ARG A 21 -1.39 -8.97 25.17
C ARG A 21 -1.56 -8.85 23.66
N TYR A 22 -2.68 -8.30 23.19
CA TYR A 22 -3.01 -8.13 21.77
C TYR A 22 -2.98 -6.67 21.32
N ARG A 23 -2.54 -5.76 22.20
CA ARG A 23 -2.32 -4.35 21.87
C ARG A 23 -1.20 -4.24 20.83
N GLY A 24 -1.48 -3.57 19.72
CA GLY A 24 -0.55 -3.32 18.62
C GLY A 24 -1.04 -2.16 17.75
N GLU A 25 -0.30 -1.82 16.69
CA GLU A 25 -0.55 -0.66 15.81
C GLU A 25 -1.90 -0.70 15.04
N TYR A 26 -2.66 -1.79 15.11
CA TYR A 26 -3.78 -2.06 14.21
C TYR A 26 -5.17 -2.17 14.87
N ALA A 27 -5.29 -1.96 16.19
CA ALA A 27 -6.58 -1.95 16.86
C ALA A 27 -6.54 -1.20 18.20
N GLU A 28 -7.54 -0.33 18.41
CA GLU A 28 -7.72 0.40 19.65
C GLU A 28 -8.05 -0.54 20.82
N SER A 29 -7.58 -0.18 22.01
CA SER A 29 -7.75 -1.01 23.20
C SER A 29 -9.23 -1.18 23.59
N GLU A 30 -10.08 -0.22 23.25
CA GLU A 30 -11.52 -0.27 23.50
C GLU A 30 -12.24 -1.26 22.57
N ASP A 31 -11.85 -1.31 21.30
CA ASP A 31 -12.40 -2.25 20.33
C ASP A 31 -12.06 -3.70 20.68
N LEU A 32 -10.79 -3.94 21.02
CA LEU A 32 -10.33 -5.26 21.47
C LEU A 32 -11.05 -5.70 22.75
N PHE A 33 -11.37 -4.75 23.62
CA PHE A 33 -12.14 -5.00 24.82
C PHE A 33 -13.58 -5.38 24.52
N GLN A 34 -14.28 -4.65 23.65
CA GLN A 34 -15.64 -5.01 23.22
C GLN A 34 -15.69 -6.41 22.58
N VAL A 35 -14.74 -6.71 21.70
CA VAL A 35 -14.65 -8.04 21.06
C VAL A 35 -14.34 -9.12 22.09
N GLY A 36 -13.44 -8.83 23.04
CA GLY A 36 -13.13 -9.74 24.14
C GLY A 36 -14.35 -10.02 25.04
N CYS A 37 -15.20 -9.01 25.25
CA CYS A 37 -16.47 -9.14 25.97
C CYS A 37 -17.45 -10.08 25.24
N ILE A 38 -17.50 -10.07 23.91
CA ILE A 38 -18.28 -11.04 23.13
C ILE A 38 -17.79 -12.47 23.37
N GLY A 39 -16.47 -12.67 23.41
CA GLY A 39 -15.87 -13.98 23.72
C GLY A 39 -16.16 -14.44 25.15
N LEU A 40 -16.16 -13.52 26.11
CA LEU A 40 -16.54 -13.79 27.49
C LEU A 40 -18.01 -14.20 27.60
N LEU A 41 -18.93 -13.52 26.91
CA LEU A 41 -20.35 -13.88 26.87
C LEU A 41 -20.57 -15.27 26.28
N LYS A 42 -19.85 -15.61 25.20
CA LYS A 42 -19.89 -16.95 24.60
C LYS A 42 -19.40 -18.02 25.59
N ALA A 43 -18.32 -17.74 26.32
CA ALA A 43 -17.80 -18.64 27.34
C ALA A 43 -18.79 -18.82 28.51
N LEU A 44 -19.42 -17.75 29.00
CA LEU A 44 -20.42 -17.81 30.07
C LEU A 44 -21.65 -18.64 29.67
N LYS A 45 -22.12 -18.52 28.42
CA LYS A 45 -23.26 -19.29 27.92
C LYS A 45 -22.97 -20.78 27.77
N GLY A 46 -21.72 -21.15 27.51
CA GLY A 46 -21.33 -22.53 27.22
C GLY A 46 -20.55 -23.24 28.34
N PHE A 47 -20.30 -22.57 29.47
CA PHE A 47 -19.54 -23.15 30.57
C PHE A 47 -20.42 -24.04 31.44
N ASP A 48 -19.94 -25.26 31.68
CA ASP A 48 -20.56 -26.22 32.57
C ASP A 48 -19.72 -26.34 33.87
N PRO A 49 -20.25 -25.88 35.02
CA PRO A 49 -19.57 -25.98 36.32
C PRO A 49 -19.30 -27.41 36.78
N GLY A 50 -19.97 -28.41 36.19
CA GLY A 50 -19.72 -29.83 36.47
C GLY A 50 -18.37 -30.34 35.92
N ARG A 51 -17.68 -29.56 35.08
CA ARG A 51 -16.32 -29.87 34.62
C ARG A 51 -15.31 -29.37 35.66
N ASN A 52 -14.38 -30.23 36.08
CA ASN A 52 -13.31 -29.95 37.05
C ASN A 52 -12.23 -28.96 36.53
N THR A 53 -12.64 -27.85 35.93
CA THR A 53 -11.76 -26.84 35.34
C THR A 53 -12.22 -25.46 35.72
N SER A 54 -11.29 -24.56 36.05
CA SER A 54 -11.64 -23.18 36.36
C SER A 54 -12.23 -22.46 35.14
N PHE A 55 -13.23 -21.61 35.37
CA PHE A 55 -13.86 -20.82 34.31
C PHE A 55 -12.85 -20.03 33.47
N ALA A 56 -11.82 -19.45 34.10
CA ALA A 56 -10.77 -18.72 33.41
C ALA A 56 -10.03 -19.59 32.37
N THR A 57 -9.73 -20.86 32.72
CA THR A 57 -9.08 -21.81 31.80
C THR A 57 -9.95 -22.10 30.59
N TYR A 58 -11.27 -22.17 30.79
CA TYR A 58 -12.24 -22.36 29.71
C TYR A 58 -12.46 -21.11 28.86
N ALA A 59 -12.52 -19.92 29.48
CA ALA A 59 -12.90 -18.68 28.82
C ALA A 59 -11.77 -18.06 27.98
N VAL A 60 -10.50 -18.24 28.39
CA VAL A 60 -9.32 -17.70 27.69
C VAL A 60 -9.30 -18.03 26.18
N PRO A 61 -9.48 -19.28 25.71
CA PRO A 61 -9.48 -19.58 24.28
C PRO A 61 -10.64 -18.93 23.51
N PHE A 62 -11.81 -18.73 24.14
CA PHE A 62 -12.94 -18.03 23.51
C PHE A 62 -12.66 -16.54 23.35
N ILE A 63 -12.22 -15.88 24.42
CA ILE A 63 -11.88 -14.45 24.42
C ILE A 63 -10.75 -14.17 23.43
N ALA A 64 -9.68 -14.96 23.48
CA ALA A 64 -8.56 -14.83 22.55
C ALA A 64 -8.96 -15.16 21.09
N GLY A 65 -9.89 -16.10 20.89
CA GLY A 65 -10.40 -16.48 19.57
C GLY A 65 -11.14 -15.34 18.90
N GLU A 66 -12.05 -14.68 19.61
CA GLU A 66 -12.79 -13.51 19.10
C GLU A 66 -11.84 -12.34 18.79
N ILE A 67 -10.90 -12.03 19.69
CA ILE A 67 -9.89 -10.98 19.47
C ILE A 67 -9.06 -11.27 18.22
N LYS A 68 -8.57 -12.50 18.05
CA LYS A 68 -7.81 -12.91 16.85
C LYS A 68 -8.68 -12.87 15.59
N MET A 69 -9.97 -13.17 15.69
CA MET A 69 -10.90 -13.11 14.56
C MET A 69 -11.12 -11.67 14.11
N TYR A 70 -11.31 -10.74 15.05
CA TYR A 70 -11.45 -9.31 14.78
C TYR A 70 -10.19 -8.73 14.13
N LEU A 71 -9.01 -9.01 14.70
CA LEU A 71 -7.73 -8.55 14.15
C LEU A 71 -7.47 -9.07 12.73
N ARG A 72 -7.94 -10.27 12.37
CA ARG A 72 -7.84 -10.81 11.00
C ARG A 72 -8.73 -10.07 9.99
N GLY A 73 -9.79 -9.41 10.45
CA GLY A 73 -10.75 -8.67 9.65
C GLY A 73 -10.36 -7.21 9.38
N GLN A 74 -9.51 -6.63 10.24
CA GLN A 74 -9.05 -5.23 10.14
C GLN A 74 -7.84 -5.00 9.21
N GLY A 75 -7.34 -6.04 8.53
CA GLY A 75 -6.29 -5.89 7.52
C GLY A 75 -6.82 -5.17 6.27
N THR A 76 -6.14 -4.10 5.84
CA THR A 76 -6.54 -3.10 4.83
C THR A 76 -6.91 -3.65 3.43
N VAL A 77 -6.69 -4.94 3.14
CA VAL A 77 -7.16 -5.58 1.90
C VAL A 77 -7.86 -6.91 2.22
N LYS A 78 -9.14 -7.01 1.82
CA LYS A 78 -9.98 -8.20 2.04
C LYS A 78 -9.61 -9.33 1.08
N TYR A 79 -8.58 -10.09 1.41
CA TYR A 79 -8.30 -11.36 0.75
C TYR A 79 -9.13 -12.50 1.34
N SER A 80 -9.64 -13.40 0.49
CA SER A 80 -10.36 -14.59 0.93
C SER A 80 -9.47 -15.49 1.81
N ARG A 81 -10.07 -16.36 2.65
CA ARG A 81 -9.32 -17.29 3.51
C ARG A 81 -8.38 -18.19 2.70
N ALA A 82 -8.80 -18.59 1.50
CA ALA A 82 -7.99 -19.38 0.57
C ALA A 82 -6.73 -18.61 0.15
N VAL A 83 -6.87 -17.33 -0.23
CA VAL A 83 -5.73 -16.50 -0.65
C VAL A 83 -4.75 -16.29 0.50
N LYS A 84 -5.20 -16.10 1.74
CA LYS A 84 -4.29 -15.99 2.91
C LYS A 84 -3.57 -17.30 3.25
N GLN A 85 -4.21 -18.45 3.05
CA GLN A 85 -3.57 -19.75 3.24
C GLN A 85 -2.50 -20.00 2.16
N GLN A 86 -2.80 -19.60 0.91
CA GLN A 86 -1.84 -19.66 -0.18
C GLN A 86 -0.68 -18.70 0.02
N ALA A 87 -0.93 -17.48 0.51
CA ALA A 87 0.08 -16.50 0.90
C ALA A 87 1.12 -17.10 1.86
N GLY A 88 0.68 -17.76 2.93
CA GLY A 88 1.57 -18.44 3.87
C GLY A 88 2.35 -19.61 3.26
N ARG A 89 1.76 -20.34 2.29
CA ARG A 89 2.43 -21.43 1.58
C ARG A 89 3.49 -20.90 0.61
N VAL A 90 3.15 -19.88 -0.18
CA VAL A 90 4.05 -19.23 -1.14
C VAL A 90 5.26 -18.64 -0.44
N LYS A 91 5.08 -18.01 0.73
CA LYS A 91 6.18 -17.47 1.52
C LYS A 91 7.19 -18.54 1.97
N LYS A 92 6.71 -19.69 2.47
CA LYS A 92 7.60 -20.80 2.86
C LYS A 92 8.38 -21.35 1.68
N VAL A 93 7.71 -21.58 0.55
CA VAL A 93 8.34 -22.09 -0.67
C VAL A 93 9.36 -21.09 -1.22
N GLN A 94 9.09 -19.78 -1.10
CA GLN A 94 10.03 -18.73 -1.45
C GLN A 94 11.31 -18.82 -0.60
N GLU A 95 11.18 -18.89 0.72
CA GLU A 95 12.32 -19.01 1.65
C GLU A 95 13.17 -20.27 1.37
N GLU A 96 12.53 -21.41 1.08
CA GLU A 96 13.20 -22.66 0.71
C GLU A 96 13.96 -22.55 -0.63
N LEU A 97 13.35 -21.92 -1.64
CA LEU A 97 13.98 -21.71 -2.94
C LEU A 97 15.13 -20.72 -2.88
N GLU A 98 15.02 -19.66 -2.07
CA GLU A 98 16.10 -18.70 -1.84
C GLU A 98 17.33 -19.38 -1.24
N GLN A 99 17.13 -20.22 -0.22
CA GLN A 99 18.20 -20.99 0.40
C GLN A 99 18.86 -21.96 -0.60
N ARG A 100 18.08 -22.59 -1.47
CA ARG A 100 18.58 -23.58 -2.43
C ARG A 100 19.27 -22.94 -3.64
N LEU A 101 18.77 -21.83 -4.14
CA LEU A 101 19.26 -21.17 -5.36
C LEU A 101 20.35 -20.12 -5.06
N GLY A 102 20.48 -19.68 -3.81
CA GLY A 102 21.38 -18.57 -3.43
C GLY A 102 20.96 -17.23 -4.04
N ARG A 103 19.74 -17.14 -4.60
CA ARG A 103 19.15 -15.95 -5.21
C ARG A 103 17.63 -15.97 -5.04
N GLN A 104 17.01 -14.82 -5.25
CA GLN A 104 15.55 -14.70 -5.30
C GLN A 104 14.98 -15.59 -6.43
N PRO A 105 13.96 -16.43 -6.14
CA PRO A 105 13.28 -17.24 -7.15
C PRO A 105 12.40 -16.38 -8.05
N THR A 106 12.31 -16.75 -9.32
CA THR A 106 11.43 -16.08 -10.29
C THR A 106 9.97 -16.48 -10.06
N LEU A 107 9.04 -15.65 -10.56
CA LEU A 107 7.60 -15.94 -10.55
C LEU A 107 7.25 -17.30 -11.16
N LYS A 108 7.97 -17.71 -12.22
CA LYS A 108 7.77 -19.02 -12.87
C LYS A 108 8.24 -20.17 -11.97
N GLU A 109 9.38 -20.03 -11.30
CA GLU A 109 9.92 -21.03 -10.36
C GLU A 109 9.02 -21.19 -9.13
N LEU A 110 8.48 -20.08 -8.61
CA LEU A 110 7.52 -20.08 -7.50
C LEU A 110 6.18 -20.72 -7.88
N ALA A 111 5.62 -20.36 -9.04
CA ALA A 111 4.38 -20.94 -9.56
C ALA A 111 4.50 -22.47 -9.71
N ALA A 112 5.59 -22.93 -10.31
CA ALA A 112 5.88 -24.35 -10.48
C ALA A 112 6.02 -25.08 -9.13
N ALA A 113 6.73 -24.48 -8.17
CA ALA A 113 6.94 -25.09 -6.85
C ALA A 113 5.67 -25.10 -5.98
N CYS A 114 4.79 -24.10 -6.15
CA CYS A 114 3.54 -24.00 -5.38
C CYS A 114 2.37 -24.75 -6.04
N GLN A 115 2.51 -25.17 -7.31
CA GLN A 115 1.43 -25.71 -8.15
C GLN A 115 0.27 -24.72 -8.28
N LEU A 116 0.61 -23.47 -8.56
CA LEU A 116 -0.33 -22.36 -8.68
C LEU A 116 -0.11 -21.63 -10.00
N GLU A 117 -1.14 -20.97 -10.50
CA GLU A 117 -0.98 -20.05 -11.61
C GLU A 117 -0.19 -18.81 -11.20
N ARG A 118 0.48 -18.18 -12.17
CA ARG A 118 1.33 -17.00 -11.90
C ARG A 118 0.54 -15.85 -11.24
N GLU A 119 -0.71 -15.69 -11.63
CA GLU A 119 -1.64 -14.68 -11.10
C GLU A 119 -2.01 -14.97 -9.63
N GLU A 120 -2.20 -16.24 -9.28
CA GLU A 120 -2.49 -16.67 -7.90
C GLU A 120 -1.27 -16.48 -6.98
N VAL A 121 -0.07 -16.72 -7.49
CA VAL A 121 1.19 -16.47 -6.78
C VAL A 121 1.39 -14.97 -6.54
N LEU A 122 1.09 -14.13 -7.53
CA LEU A 122 1.11 -12.67 -7.38
C LEU A 122 0.14 -12.20 -6.29
N MET A 123 -1.11 -12.67 -6.33
CA MET A 123 -2.10 -12.35 -5.29
C MET A 123 -1.68 -12.82 -3.90
N ALA A 124 -1.06 -14.00 -3.80
CA ALA A 124 -0.55 -14.55 -2.55
C ALA A 124 0.65 -13.76 -1.99
N LEU A 125 1.52 -13.26 -2.86
CA LEU A 125 2.64 -12.38 -2.49
C LEU A 125 2.13 -11.01 -2.03
N ASP A 126 1.13 -10.44 -2.72
CA ASP A 126 0.51 -9.17 -2.32
C ASP A 126 -0.29 -9.28 -1.03
N ALA A 127 -0.96 -10.41 -0.79
CA ALA A 127 -1.63 -10.70 0.48
C ALA A 127 -0.65 -10.91 1.65
N SER A 128 0.62 -11.21 1.37
CA SER A 128 1.68 -11.36 2.36
C SER A 128 2.39 -10.05 2.71
N ARG A 129 2.19 -8.99 1.93
CA ARG A 129 2.78 -7.68 2.20
C ARG A 129 2.07 -7.03 3.37
N LEU A 130 2.83 -6.69 4.42
CA LEU A 130 2.33 -5.72 5.39
C LEU A 130 2.23 -4.35 4.69
N PRO A 131 1.12 -3.61 4.86
CA PRO A 131 1.07 -2.24 4.41
C PRO A 131 2.19 -1.45 5.12
N LEU A 132 3.02 -0.77 4.34
CA LEU A 132 4.01 0.15 4.88
C LEU A 132 3.28 1.28 5.60
N SER A 133 3.64 1.54 6.86
CA SER A 133 3.14 2.71 7.58
C SER A 133 3.65 3.98 6.89
N LEU A 134 2.73 4.92 6.65
CA LEU A 134 3.05 6.22 6.09
C LEU A 134 3.84 7.11 7.04
N ASP A 135 4.00 6.72 8.32
CA ASP A 135 4.61 7.55 9.38
C ASP A 135 6.09 7.30 9.64
N VAL A 136 6.72 6.33 8.97
CA VAL A 136 8.16 6.10 9.13
C VAL A 136 8.95 7.16 8.35
N GLU A 137 9.45 8.17 9.06
CA GLU A 137 10.48 9.12 8.59
C GLU A 137 11.78 8.40 8.24
N SER A 138 11.78 7.69 7.11
CA SER A 138 13.01 7.27 6.45
C SER A 138 13.42 8.35 5.46
N GLN A 139 14.52 9.01 5.81
CA GLN A 139 15.20 10.03 5.04
C GLN A 139 15.34 9.61 3.56
N GLY A 140 14.81 10.44 2.66
CA GLY A 140 15.21 10.46 1.24
C GLY A 140 14.49 9.52 0.27
N GLN A 141 13.82 8.45 0.70
CA GLN A 141 13.14 7.50 -0.21
C GLN A 141 11.63 7.72 -0.37
N ARG A 142 10.99 8.50 0.51
CA ARG A 142 9.54 8.77 0.49
C ARG A 142 9.03 9.42 -0.80
N ALA A 143 9.82 10.27 -1.45
CA ALA A 143 9.36 11.00 -2.64
C ALA A 143 9.12 10.10 -3.87
N LYS A 144 9.66 8.87 -3.89
CA LYS A 144 9.56 7.97 -5.05
C LYS A 144 8.41 6.96 -4.95
N LEU A 145 7.88 6.72 -3.75
CA LEU A 145 6.82 5.73 -3.48
C LEU A 145 5.44 6.36 -3.29
N LEU A 146 5.38 7.67 -2.98
CA LEU A 146 4.15 8.46 -2.89
C LEU A 146 3.70 9.02 -4.24
N ALA A 147 4.10 8.40 -5.35
CA ALA A 147 3.40 8.62 -6.60
C ALA A 147 2.00 8.03 -6.41
N VAL A 148 1.08 8.88 -5.93
CA VAL A 148 -0.32 8.82 -6.36
C VAL A 148 -0.23 8.50 -7.85
N PRO A 149 -0.91 7.45 -8.37
CA PRO A 149 -1.04 7.37 -9.79
C PRO A 149 -1.73 8.68 -10.14
N ALA A 150 -0.94 9.65 -10.65
CA ALA A 150 -1.47 10.82 -11.28
C ALA A 150 -2.57 10.25 -12.18
N GLU A 151 -3.80 10.75 -12.03
CA GLU A 151 -4.96 10.27 -12.78
C GLU A 151 -4.45 9.91 -14.17
N THR A 152 -4.64 8.68 -14.66
CA THR A 152 -3.81 8.11 -15.76
C THR A 152 -3.53 9.11 -16.90
N GLU A 153 -4.49 10.01 -17.15
CA GLU A 153 -4.40 11.25 -17.92
C GLU A 153 -3.21 12.18 -17.58
N GLU A 154 -3.01 12.63 -16.34
CA GLU A 154 -1.85 13.42 -15.90
C GLU A 154 -0.50 12.72 -16.12
N VAL A 155 -0.42 11.39 -15.98
CA VAL A 155 0.82 10.64 -16.29
C VAL A 155 1.04 10.62 -17.80
N ILE A 156 -0.01 10.38 -18.57
CA ILE A 156 0.03 10.39 -20.05
C ILE A 156 0.42 11.78 -20.55
N ASP A 157 -0.16 12.85 -20.01
CA ASP A 157 0.13 14.24 -20.35
C ASP A 157 1.58 14.61 -20.03
N ARG A 158 2.08 14.16 -18.87
CA ARG A 158 3.49 14.37 -18.50
C ARG A 158 4.45 13.63 -19.43
N LEU A 159 4.13 12.39 -19.81
CA LEU A 159 4.94 11.61 -20.74
C LEU A 159 4.92 12.24 -22.14
N ALA A 160 3.76 12.65 -22.63
CA ALA A 160 3.60 13.33 -23.91
C ALA A 160 4.35 14.66 -23.95
N LEU A 161 4.24 15.47 -22.89
CA LEU A 161 4.98 16.73 -22.76
C LEU A 161 6.50 16.48 -22.71
N GLN A 162 6.94 15.45 -21.99
CA GLN A 162 8.36 15.10 -21.91
C GLN A 162 8.92 14.66 -23.27
N GLU A 163 8.17 13.88 -24.03
CA GLU A 163 8.52 13.49 -25.39
C GLU A 163 8.60 14.69 -26.34
N ALA A 164 7.59 15.57 -26.31
CA ALA A 164 7.56 16.79 -27.11
C ALA A 164 8.74 17.72 -26.81
N LEU A 165 9.11 17.87 -25.53
CA LEU A 165 10.30 18.63 -25.11
C LEU A 165 11.63 17.99 -25.55
N ASN A 166 11.71 16.67 -25.57
CA ASN A 166 12.91 15.95 -26.04
C ASN A 166 13.11 16.11 -27.56
N ASN A 167 12.03 16.23 -28.31
CA ASN A 167 12.04 16.48 -29.76
C ASN A 167 12.37 17.94 -30.13
N LEU A 168 12.56 18.83 -29.15
CA LEU A 168 13.02 20.19 -29.41
C LEU A 168 14.53 20.22 -29.72
N PRO A 169 14.93 21.05 -30.70
CA PRO A 169 16.33 21.41 -30.90
C PRO A 169 16.96 21.86 -29.58
N GLU A 170 18.24 21.54 -29.38
CA GLU A 170 18.97 21.79 -28.13
C GLU A 170 18.80 23.23 -27.62
N ARG A 171 18.89 24.21 -28.53
CA ARG A 171 18.76 25.63 -28.21
C ARG A 171 17.35 26.02 -27.75
N GLU A 172 16.31 25.44 -28.35
CA GLU A 172 14.91 25.66 -27.96
C GLU A 172 14.64 25.02 -26.58
N ARG A 173 15.19 23.82 -26.34
CA ARG A 173 15.09 23.11 -25.06
C ARG A 173 15.78 23.86 -23.92
N GLN A 174 16.97 24.42 -24.17
CA GLN A 174 17.70 25.23 -23.20
C GLN A 174 16.89 26.47 -22.78
N VAL A 175 16.26 27.17 -23.73
CA VAL A 175 15.37 28.30 -23.43
C VAL A 175 14.24 27.86 -22.51
N MET A 176 13.54 26.75 -22.82
CA MET A 176 12.44 26.25 -21.99
C MET A 176 12.91 25.82 -20.60
N PHE A 177 14.07 25.16 -20.49
CA PHE A 177 14.65 24.76 -19.22
C PHE A 177 14.93 25.95 -18.31
N TYR A 178 15.61 26.98 -18.82
CA TYR A 178 15.94 28.15 -18.01
C TYR A 178 14.69 28.98 -17.65
N ARG A 179 13.74 29.12 -18.58
CA ARG A 179 12.50 29.86 -18.36
C ARG A 179 11.57 29.20 -17.35
N TYR A 180 11.32 27.89 -17.47
CA TYR A 180 10.27 27.21 -16.70
C TYR A 180 10.81 26.36 -15.56
N PHE A 181 11.96 25.70 -15.72
CA PHE A 181 12.54 24.87 -14.66
C PHE A 181 13.39 25.69 -13.68
N ARG A 182 14.17 26.65 -14.19
CA ARG A 182 14.99 27.55 -13.36
C ARG A 182 14.31 28.89 -13.03
N GLN A 183 13.09 29.13 -13.52
CA GLN A 183 12.28 30.33 -13.26
C GLN A 183 12.98 31.67 -13.59
N GLN A 184 13.88 31.67 -14.58
CA GLN A 184 14.64 32.87 -14.96
C GLN A 184 13.83 33.77 -15.89
N THR A 185 14.04 35.08 -15.82
CA THR A 185 13.41 36.06 -16.75
C THR A 185 13.97 35.92 -18.17
N GLN A 186 13.24 36.35 -19.19
CA GLN A 186 13.74 36.32 -20.58
C GLN A 186 15.05 37.10 -20.76
N GLN A 187 15.26 38.15 -19.97
CA GLN A 187 16.52 38.91 -19.94
C GLN A 187 17.66 38.07 -19.36
N GLN A 188 17.45 37.40 -18.23
CA GLN A 188 18.45 36.51 -17.62
C GLN A 188 18.80 35.33 -18.54
N VAL A 189 17.81 34.74 -19.22
CA VAL A 189 18.06 33.67 -20.18
C VAL A 189 18.83 34.17 -21.41
N ALA A 190 18.55 35.39 -21.86
CA ALA A 190 19.29 36.06 -22.92
C ALA A 190 20.78 36.25 -22.55
N GLU A 191 21.06 36.69 -21.32
CA GLU A 191 22.42 36.82 -20.79
C GLU A 191 23.14 35.47 -20.73
N ILE A 192 22.47 34.42 -20.25
CA ILE A 192 23.06 33.08 -20.11
C ILE A 192 23.35 32.43 -21.47
N LEU A 193 22.45 32.59 -22.45
CA LEU A 193 22.56 31.96 -23.76
C LEU A 193 23.24 32.84 -24.83
N GLY A 194 23.69 34.05 -24.44
CA GLY A 194 24.34 35.00 -25.35
C GLY A 194 23.43 35.46 -26.49
N LEU A 195 22.14 35.66 -26.21
CA LEU A 195 21.11 36.06 -27.18
C LEU A 195 20.43 37.36 -26.72
N SER A 196 19.72 38.03 -27.63
CA SER A 196 18.87 39.16 -27.23
C SER A 196 17.56 38.67 -26.60
N GLN A 197 16.99 39.44 -25.66
CA GLN A 197 15.69 39.13 -25.04
C GLN A 197 14.59 38.93 -26.08
N MET A 198 14.61 39.67 -27.19
CA MET A 198 13.62 39.52 -28.26
C MET A 198 13.77 38.21 -29.03
N GLN A 199 14.99 37.70 -29.20
CA GLN A 199 15.22 36.35 -29.75
C GLN A 199 14.70 35.27 -28.80
N ILE A 200 14.95 35.40 -27.50
CA ILE A 200 14.40 34.50 -26.48
C ILE A 200 12.86 34.50 -26.54
N SER A 201 12.24 35.68 -26.59
CA SER A 201 10.78 35.83 -26.68
C SER A 201 10.20 35.15 -27.93
N ARG A 202 10.85 35.29 -29.09
CA ARG A 202 10.45 34.62 -30.33
C ARG A 202 10.58 33.10 -30.23
N ILE A 203 11.68 32.61 -29.67
CA ILE A 203 11.90 31.17 -29.46
C ILE A 203 10.83 30.61 -28.52
N GLU A 204 10.62 31.23 -27.36
CA GLU A 204 9.62 30.80 -26.36
C GLU A 204 8.22 30.74 -26.96
N ARG A 205 7.77 31.77 -27.69
CA ARG A 205 6.46 31.74 -28.37
C ARG A 205 6.36 30.63 -29.42
N LYS A 206 7.39 30.45 -30.25
CA LYS A 206 7.41 29.42 -31.29
C LYS A 206 7.31 28.03 -30.67
N VAL A 207 8.05 27.79 -29.60
CA VAL A 207 8.05 26.51 -28.88
C VAL A 207 6.71 26.25 -28.20
N LEU A 208 6.16 27.24 -27.48
CA LEU A 208 4.85 27.11 -26.84
C LEU A 208 3.74 26.80 -27.85
N HIS A 209 3.75 27.47 -29.01
CA HIS A 209 2.79 27.20 -30.07
C HIS A 209 2.95 25.79 -30.67
N LYS A 210 4.19 25.32 -30.81
CA LYS A 210 4.48 23.95 -31.27
C LYS A 210 3.97 22.91 -30.27
N LEU A 211 4.32 23.06 -28.99
CA LEU A 211 3.87 22.17 -27.91
C LEU A 211 2.35 22.18 -27.76
N TYR A 212 1.71 23.35 -27.84
CA TYR A 212 0.26 23.46 -27.78
C TYR A 212 -0.39 22.64 -28.89
N ARG A 213 0.05 22.79 -30.14
CA ARG A 213 -0.51 22.03 -31.27
C ARG A 213 -0.28 20.53 -31.15
N GLU A 214 0.93 20.10 -30.76
CA GLU A 214 1.26 18.68 -30.59
C GLU A 214 0.46 18.00 -29.46
N LEU A 215 0.12 18.75 -28.42
CA LEU A 215 -0.60 18.22 -27.25
C LEU A 215 -2.13 18.41 -27.31
N SER A 216 -2.64 19.21 -28.25
CA SER A 216 -4.09 19.44 -28.42
C SER A 216 -4.70 18.71 -29.62
N GLU A 217 -3.88 18.12 -30.50
CA GLU A 217 -4.35 17.19 -31.52
C GLU A 217 -4.39 15.77 -30.93
N GLU A 218 -5.60 15.21 -30.74
CA GLU A 218 -5.79 13.81 -30.32
C GLU A 218 -4.96 12.87 -31.22
N PRO A 219 -4.25 11.85 -30.68
CA PRO A 219 -3.56 10.89 -31.51
C PRO A 219 -4.60 10.16 -32.37
N VAL A 220 -4.52 10.39 -33.68
CA VAL A 220 -5.25 9.62 -34.69
C VAL A 220 -4.94 8.16 -34.43
N ARG A 221 -5.90 7.44 -33.82
CA ARG A 221 -5.85 5.99 -33.63
C ARG A 221 -5.77 5.34 -35.00
N THR A 222 -4.56 5.15 -35.49
CA THR A 222 -4.29 4.34 -36.67
C THR A 222 -4.51 2.90 -36.22
N ARG A 223 -5.73 2.40 -36.48
CA ARG A 223 -6.04 0.98 -36.41
C ARG A 223 -5.19 0.26 -37.47
N SER A 224 -4.34 -0.65 -37.03
CA SER A 224 -3.81 -1.75 -37.84
C SER A 224 -3.63 -2.94 -36.93
#